data_AF-A0A449B0V6-F1
#
_entry.id   AF-A0A449B0V6-F1
#
_cell.length_a   1.000
_cell.length_b   1.000
_cell.length_c   1.000
_cell.angle_alpha   90.00
_cell.angle_beta   90.00
_cell.angle_gamma   90.00
#
_symmetry.space_group_name_H-M   'P 1'
#
loop_
_entity.id
_entity.type
_entity.pdbx_description
1 polymer ?
#
loop_
_entity_poly.entity_id
_entity_poly.type
_entity_poly.pdbx_seq_one_letter_code
_entity_poly.pdbx_strand_id
1 'polypeptide(L)' 'MNNLFDVEEKEIKPVKPKRYWMRKIIKEIKRVKWPSNKNNVYSFIKILIFTLVIGAFVFIVSFAFTQIWTANHLT' A
#
# COMPACT_ATOMS: atom_id res chain seq x y z
N MET A 1 33.28 -45.46 44.83
CA MET A 1 31.99 -44.76 44.70
C MET A 1 32.30 -43.32 44.33
N ASN A 2 31.93 -42.88 43.12
CA ASN A 2 31.84 -41.47 42.74
C ASN A 2 30.78 -41.34 41.63
N ASN A 3 29.68 -40.69 42.01
CA ASN A 3 28.64 -39.95 41.28
C ASN A 3 28.23 -40.44 39.87
N LEU A 4 27.14 -41.21 39.84
CA LEU A 4 26.40 -41.66 38.66
C LEU A 4 25.04 -40.93 38.52
N PHE A 5 24.90 -39.72 39.04
CA PHE A 5 23.59 -39.04 39.14
C PHE A 5 23.64 -37.52 38.92
N ASP A 6 24.45 -37.04 37.98
CA ASP A 6 24.30 -35.66 37.44
C ASP A 6 23.75 -35.72 36.01
N VAL A 7 22.60 -36.39 35.84
CA VAL A 7 21.83 -36.25 34.60
C VAL A 7 21.08 -34.93 34.73
N GLU A 8 21.70 -33.84 34.27
CA GLU A 8 21.02 -32.56 34.09
C GLU A 8 19.78 -32.78 33.22
N GLU A 9 18.61 -32.72 33.84
CA GLU A 9 17.34 -32.68 33.16
C GLU A 9 17.27 -31.35 32.41
N LYS A 10 17.72 -31.34 31.15
CA LYS A 10 17.54 -30.20 30.25
C LYS A 10 16.06 -30.02 29.98
N GLU A 11 15.42 -29.19 30.80
CA GLU A 11 14.12 -28.57 30.58
C GLU A 11 13.98 -28.14 29.10
N ILE A 12 13.31 -28.95 28.29
CA ILE A 12 13.04 -28.68 26.88
C ILE A 12 12.01 -27.56 26.84
N LYS A 13 12.48 -26.31 26.83
CA LYS A 13 11.63 -25.12 26.76
C LYS A 13 10.65 -25.27 25.58
N PRO A 14 9.33 -25.12 25.79
CA PRO A 14 8.36 -25.31 24.72
C PRO A 14 8.62 -24.28 23.61
N VAL A 15 8.97 -24.79 22.43
CA VAL A 15 9.21 -23.97 21.24
C VAL A 15 7.89 -23.31 20.86
N LYS A 16 7.73 -22.04 21.23
CA LYS A 16 6.53 -21.26 20.91
C LYS A 16 6.33 -21.28 19.39
N PRO A 17 5.16 -21.72 18.86
CA PRO A 17 4.94 -21.74 17.43
C PRO A 17 4.99 -20.31 16.90
N LYS A 18 6.02 -20.00 16.09
CA LYS A 18 6.14 -18.70 15.44
C LYS A 18 4.90 -18.50 14.56
N ARG A 19 4.10 -17.50 14.91
CA ARG A 19 2.86 -17.15 14.21
C ARG A 19 3.21 -16.46 12.88
N TYR A 20 3.37 -17.23 11.81
CA TYR A 20 3.79 -16.76 10.48
C TYR A 20 2.66 -16.10 9.64
N TRP A 21 1.70 -15.39 10.27
CA TRP A 21 0.53 -14.84 9.56
C TRP A 21 0.91 -13.88 8.44
N MET A 22 1.85 -12.97 8.66
CA MET A 22 2.31 -12.05 7.61
C MET A 22 2.97 -12.78 6.44
N ARG A 23 3.75 -13.82 6.73
CA ARG A 23 4.39 -14.64 5.69
C ARG A 23 3.33 -15.41 4.87
N LYS A 24 2.24 -15.85 5.51
CA LYS A 24 1.08 -16.45 4.82
C LYS A 24 0.38 -15.44 3.92
N ILE A 25 0.11 -14.23 4.42
CA ILE A 25 -0.53 -13.14 3.67
C ILE A 25 0.30 -12.75 2.44
N ILE A 26 1.62 -12.52 2.61
CA ILE A 26 2.50 -12.17 1.49
C ILE A 26 2.54 -13.29 0.45
N LYS A 27 2.53 -14.57 0.87
CA LYS A 27 2.46 -15.71 -0.05
C LYS A 27 1.15 -15.73 -0.84
N GLU A 28 0.02 -15.50 -0.16
CA GLU A 28 -1.29 -15.42 -0.80
C GLU A 28 -1.37 -14.27 -1.80
N ILE A 29 -0.88 -13.08 -1.43
CA ILE A 29 -0.79 -11.91 -2.31
C ILE A 29 0.08 -12.21 -3.53
N LYS A 30 1.26 -12.80 -3.34
CA LYS A 30 2.15 -13.16 -4.46
C LYS A 30 1.57 -14.25 -5.36
N ARG A 31 0.70 -15.13 -4.86
CA ARG A 31 0.03 -16.18 -5.64
C ARG A 31 -1.02 -15.62 -6.60
N VAL A 32 -1.61 -14.47 -6.27
CA VAL A 32 -2.52 -13.79 -7.19
C VAL A 32 -1.75 -13.44 -8.47
N LYS A 33 -2.34 -13.77 -9.63
CA LYS A 33 -1.78 -13.42 -10.93
C LYS A 33 -1.84 -11.90 -11.12
N TRP A 34 -0.79 -11.20 -10.72
CA TRP A 34 -0.68 -9.77 -10.95
C TRP A 34 -0.60 -9.47 -12.45
N PRO A 35 -1.22 -8.37 -12.91
CA PRO A 35 -1.10 -7.93 -14.30
C PRO A 35 0.37 -7.66 -14.64
N SER A 36 0.71 -7.75 -15.93
CA SER A 36 2.07 -7.46 -16.39
C SER A 36 2.44 -6.01 -16.10
N ASN A 37 3.72 -5.74 -15.84
CA ASN A 37 4.21 -4.38 -15.61
C ASN A 37 3.83 -3.41 -16.74
N LYS A 38 3.80 -3.89 -17.99
CA LYS A 38 3.42 -3.07 -19.16
C LYS A 38 1.98 -2.58 -19.05
N ASN A 39 1.06 -3.46 -18.66
CA ASN A 39 -0.35 -3.10 -18.49
C ASN A 39 -0.53 -2.15 -17.29
N ASN A 40 0.25 -2.34 -16.22
CA ASN A 40 0.19 -1.46 -15.06
C ASN A 40 0.66 -0.03 -15.39
N VAL A 41 1.79 0.13 -16.08
CA VAL A 41 2.30 1.45 -16.49
C VAL A 41 1.34 2.14 -17.45
N TYR A 42 0.77 1.40 -18.40
CA TYR A 42 -0.21 1.97 -19.34
C TYR A 42 -1.49 2.46 -18.63
N SER A 43 -2.03 1.67 -17.69
CA SER A 43 -3.16 2.09 -16.87
C SER A 43 -2.81 3.28 -15.96
N PHE A 44 -1.60 3.30 -15.39
CA PHE A 44 -1.13 4.41 -14.57
C PHE A 44 -1.04 5.73 -15.37
N ILE A 45 -0.48 5.68 -16.59
CA ILE A 45 -0.41 6.84 -17.48
C ILE A 45 -1.81 7.35 -17.83
N LYS A 46 -2.77 6.45 -18.11
CA LYS A 46 -4.17 6.83 -18.36
C LYS A 46 -4.79 7.58 -17.18
N ILE A 47 -4.57 7.09 -15.96
CA ILE A 47 -5.08 7.73 -14.73
C ILE A 47 -4.46 9.12 -14.58
N LEU A 48 -3.16 9.25 -14.84
CA LEU A 48 -2.42 10.51 -14.70
C LEU A 48 -2.95 11.56 -15.70
N ILE A 49 -3.12 11.19 -16.96
CA ILE A 49 -3.69 12.06 -18.00
C ILE A 49 -5.12 12.48 -17.62
N PHE A 50 -5.96 11.53 -17.22
CA PHE A 50 -7.35 11.82 -16.83
C PHE A 50 -7.41 12.80 -15.64
N THR A 51 -6.58 12.57 -14.62
CA THR A 51 -6.51 13.43 -13.44
C THR A 51 -6.07 14.84 -13.80
N LEU A 52 -5.10 14.98 -14.70
CA LEU A 52 -4.62 16.28 -15.15
C LEU A 52 -5.70 17.02 -15.95
N VAL A 53 -6.41 16.34 -16.84
CA VAL A 53 -7.50 16.93 -17.63
C VAL A 53 -8.65 17.41 -16.73
N ILE A 54 -9.09 16.58 -15.78
CA ILE A 54 -10.15 16.95 -14.83
C ILE A 54 -9.69 18.08 -13.91
N GLY A 55 -8.46 18.01 -13.40
CA GLY A 55 -7.89 19.07 -12.56
C GLY A 55 -7.82 20.41 -13.30
N ALA A 56 -7.37 20.39 -14.56
CA ALA A 56 -7.34 21.59 -15.40
C ALA A 56 -8.75 22.13 -15.68
N PHE A 57 -9.71 21.25 -15.96
CA PHE A 57 -11.10 21.65 -16.18
C PHE A 57 -11.69 22.36 -14.95
N VAL A 58 -11.57 21.74 -13.77
CA VAL A 58 -12.06 22.35 -12.51
C VAL A 58 -11.35 23.67 -12.25
N PHE A 59 -10.04 23.75 -12.48
CA PHE A 59 -9.28 24.98 -12.32
C PHE A 59 -9.80 26.11 -13.23
N ILE A 60 -10.05 25.83 -14.51
CA ILE A 60 -10.59 26.81 -15.45
C ILE A 60 -11.97 27.30 -15.00
N VAL A 61 -12.85 26.37 -14.60
CA VAL A 61 -14.19 26.71 -14.13
C VAL A 61 -14.11 27.60 -12.89
N SER A 62 -13.32 27.20 -11.88
CA SER A 62 -13.10 28.00 -10.67
C SER A 62 -12.52 29.37 -10.99
N PHE A 63 -11.53 29.44 -11.90
CA PHE A 63 -10.93 30.70 -12.32
C PHE A 63 -11.95 31.61 -13.02
N ALA A 64 -12.80 31.07 -13.90
CA ALA A 64 -13.85 31.82 -14.58
C ALA A 64 -14.85 32.43 -13.59
N PHE A 65 -15.29 31.65 -12.60
CA PHE A 65 -16.18 32.17 -11.55
C PHE A 65 -15.50 33.26 -10.71
N THR A 66 -14.23 33.09 -10.36
CA THR A 66 -13.45 34.12 -9.64
C THR A 66 -13.36 35.41 -10.46
N GLN A 67 -13.14 35.33 -11.77
CA GLN A 67 -13.09 36.50 -12.65
C GLN A 67 -14.47 37.20 -12.72
N ILE A 68 -15.55 36.44 -12.87
CA ILE A 68 -16.91 36.98 -12.88
C ILE A 68 -17.23 37.65 -11.55
N TRP A 69 -16.88 37.04 -10.42
CA TRP A 69 -17.10 37.61 -9.10
C TRP A 69 -16.32 38.90 -8.88
N THR A 70 -15.04 38.90 -9.28
CA THR A 70 -14.16 40.07 -9.21
C THR A 70 -14.72 41.21 -10.06
N ALA A 71 -15.15 40.94 -11.29
CA ALA A 71 -15.74 41.94 -12.16
C ALA A 71 -17.07 42.52 -11.64
N ASN A 72 -17.91 41.71 -10.98
CA ASN A 72 -19.21 42.16 -10.48
C ASN A 72 -19.17 42.81 -9.09
N HIS A 73 -18.15 42.51 -8.27
CA HIS A 73 -18.01 43.07 -6.90
C HIS A 73 -17.05 44.28 -6.83
N LEU A 74 -16.22 44.54 -7.85
CA LEU A 74 -15.29 45.69 -7.89
C LEU A 74 -15.81 46.90 -8.69
N THR A 75 -17.13 47.01 -8.88
CA THR A 75 -17.84 48.26 -9.20
C THR A 75 -18.73 48.62 -8.04
#